data_AF-A0A1C5XLZ2-F1
#
_entry.id   AF-A0A1C5XLZ2-F1
#
_cell.length_a   1.000
_cell.length_b   1.000
_cell.length_c   1.000
_cell.angle_alpha   90.00
_cell.angle_beta   90.00
_cell.angle_gamma   90.00
#
_symmetry.space_group_name_H-M   'P 1'
#
loop_
_entity.id
_entity.type
_entity.pdbx_description
1 polymer ?
#
loop_
_entity_poly.entity_id
_entity_poly.type
_entity_poly.pdbx_seq_one_letter_code
_entity_poly.pdbx_strand_id
1 'polypeptide(L)'
;MEEQKLYWGMHFCNSRMFKTIVKVEMYIREQQAEGITLPVHTEEHTKYYMTEHGQIFKFDKTEFVSYELDLQNMVWFQNQDFVRMYFDEYMKYTEMDTFLDCYKCRGEM
;
A
#
# COMPACT_ATOMS: atom_id res chain seq x y z
N MET A 1 -0.45 -26.19 12.52
CA MET A 1 -0.69 -25.76 11.13
C MET A 1 0.03 -24.44 11.02
N GLU A 2 1.14 -24.36 10.28
CA GLU A 2 1.76 -23.05 10.02
C GLU A 2 0.75 -22.23 9.22
N GLU A 3 0.33 -21.08 9.75
CA GLU A 3 -0.48 -20.14 8.99
C GLU A 3 0.29 -19.79 7.72
N GLN A 4 -0.32 -20.02 6.56
CA GLN A 4 0.23 -19.51 5.31
C GLN A 4 0.27 -17.99 5.42
N LYS A 5 1.47 -17.44 5.68
CA LYS A 5 1.68 -15.99 5.61
C LYS A 5 1.50 -15.58 4.16
N LEU A 6 0.40 -14.89 3.87
CA LEU A 6 0.20 -14.32 2.55
C LEU A 6 1.15 -13.13 2.38
N TYR A 7 1.26 -12.69 1.14
CA TYR A 7 2.12 -11.59 0.76
C TYR A 7 1.80 -10.32 1.58
N TRP A 8 2.85 -9.63 2.03
CA TRP A 8 2.78 -8.50 2.96
C TRP A 8 2.09 -8.74 4.32
N GLY A 9 1.94 -10.00 4.76
CA GLY A 9 1.27 -10.32 6.04
C GLY A 9 -0.25 -10.27 5.97
N MET A 10 -0.82 -10.17 4.75
CA MET A 10 -2.27 -10.12 4.55
C MET A 10 -2.96 -11.40 5.06
N HIS A 11 -4.24 -11.31 5.44
CA HIS A 11 -5.04 -12.48 5.87
C HIS A 11 -5.86 -13.12 4.74
N PHE A 12 -6.02 -12.44 3.61
CA PHE A 12 -6.59 -13.00 2.39
C PHE A 12 -6.01 -12.30 1.16
N CYS A 13 -6.07 -12.95 -0.01
CA CYS A 13 -5.68 -12.35 -1.27
C CYS A 13 -6.62 -12.82 -2.38
N ASN A 14 -7.26 -11.89 -3.08
CA ASN A 14 -8.08 -12.19 -4.25
C ASN A 14 -7.34 -11.86 -5.56
N SER A 15 -7.96 -12.11 -6.72
CA SER A 15 -7.33 -11.90 -8.02
C SER A 15 -7.00 -10.43 -8.34
N ARG A 16 -7.75 -9.47 -7.79
CA ARG A 16 -7.48 -8.03 -7.96
C ARG A 16 -6.29 -7.60 -7.12
N MET A 17 -6.27 -8.03 -5.85
CA MET A 17 -5.14 -7.83 -4.95
C MET A 17 -3.84 -8.41 -5.53
N PHE A 18 -3.90 -9.62 -6.09
CA PHE A 18 -2.74 -10.26 -6.72
C PHE A 18 -2.20 -9.46 -7.92
N LYS A 19 -3.07 -8.85 -8.74
CA LYS A 19 -2.63 -7.98 -9.84
C LYS A 19 -1.87 -6.76 -9.32
N THR A 20 -2.33 -6.16 -8.23
CA THR A 20 -1.64 -5.04 -7.59
C THR A 20 -0.28 -5.46 -7.05
N ILE A 21 -0.22 -6.60 -6.37
CA ILE A 21 1.03 -7.19 -5.85
C ILE A 21 2.06 -7.34 -6.98
N VAL A 22 1.68 -7.99 -8.08
CA VAL A 22 2.58 -8.20 -9.23
C VAL A 22 3.06 -6.86 -9.80
N LYS A 23 2.17 -5.86 -9.91
CA LYS A 23 2.54 -4.54 -10.44
C LYS A 23 3.57 -3.83 -9.55
N VAL A 24 3.39 -3.89 -8.23
CA VAL A 24 4.34 -3.34 -7.27
C VAL A 24 5.67 -4.08 -7.32
N GLU A 25 5.66 -5.42 -7.35
CA GLU A 25 6.90 -6.20 -7.45
C GLU A 25 7.69 -5.88 -8.72
N MET A 26 6.99 -5.75 -9.86
CA MET A 26 7.62 -5.40 -11.13
C MET A 26 8.31 -4.04 -11.04
N TYR A 27 7.63 -3.02 -10.50
CA TYR A 27 8.22 -1.70 -10.31
C TYR A 27 9.49 -1.76 -9.44
N ILE A 28 9.44 -2.46 -8.29
CA ILE A 28 10.61 -2.57 -7.40
C ILE A 28 11.79 -3.23 -8.13
N ARG A 29 11.54 -4.30 -8.90
CA ARG A 29 12.58 -4.99 -9.66
C ARG A 29 13.15 -4.11 -10.79
N GLU A 30 12.31 -3.34 -11.47
CA GLU A 30 12.73 -2.39 -12.51
C GLU A 30 13.66 -1.32 -11.93
N GLN A 31 13.28 -0.70 -10.81
CA GLN A 31 14.12 0.30 -10.13
C GLN A 31 15.46 -0.29 -9.67
N GLN A 32 15.45 -1.50 -9.10
CA GLN A 32 16.68 -2.20 -8.70
C GLN A 32 17.56 -2.56 -9.91
N ALA A 33 16.97 -2.96 -11.04
CA ALA A 33 17.70 -3.26 -12.26
C ALA A 33 18.37 -2.02 -12.88
N GLU A 34 17.76 -0.85 -12.69
CA GLU A 34 18.34 0.46 -13.06
C GLU A 34 19.39 0.95 -12.04
N GLY A 35 19.67 0.20 -10.99
CA GLY A 35 20.60 0.58 -9.92
C GLY A 35 20.08 1.69 -9.01
N ILE A 36 18.78 1.97 -9.06
CA ILE A 36 18.13 2.97 -8.21
C ILE A 36 17.94 2.37 -6.82
N THR A 37 18.53 3.01 -5.82
CA THR A 37 18.27 2.67 -4.42
C THR A 37 16.93 3.29 -4.01
N LEU A 38 15.95 2.44 -3.78
CA LEU A 38 14.64 2.87 -3.31
C LEU A 38 14.74 3.34 -1.85
N PRO A 39 14.27 4.57 -1.53
CA PRO A 39 14.18 5.01 -0.14
C PRO A 39 13.18 4.09 0.59
N VAL A 40 13.41 3.84 1.87
CA VAL A 40 12.46 3.09 2.69
C VAL A 40 11.91 4.03 3.74
N HIS A 41 10.63 4.33 3.63
CA HIS A 41 9.89 5.14 4.59
C HIS A 41 9.30 4.20 5.64
N THR A 42 9.73 4.36 6.90
CA THR A 42 9.17 3.63 8.03
C THR A 42 8.71 4.63 9.07
N GLU A 43 7.40 4.70 9.26
CA GLU A 43 6.75 5.58 10.22
C GLU A 43 5.89 4.71 11.13
N GLU A 44 6.22 4.65 12.43
CA GLU A 44 5.51 3.77 13.39
C GLU A 44 4.00 4.07 13.51
N HIS A 45 3.61 5.30 13.18
CA HIS A 45 2.25 5.82 13.26
C HIS A 45 1.45 5.62 11.96
N THR A 46 2.12 5.15 10.90
CA THR A 46 1.53 4.93 9.58
C THR A 46 1.23 3.44 9.40
N LYS A 47 -0.02 3.14 9.04
CA LYS A 47 -0.45 1.78 8.70
C LYS A 47 -0.81 1.65 7.23
N TYR A 48 -0.54 0.47 6.66
CA TYR A 48 -0.76 0.17 5.25
C TYR A 48 -1.89 -0.84 5.09
N TYR A 49 -2.74 -0.61 4.10
CA TYR A 49 -3.92 -1.41 3.85
C TYR A 49 -4.08 -1.69 2.35
N MET A 50 -4.67 -2.84 2.02
CA MET A 50 -5.17 -3.10 0.68
C MET A 50 -6.65 -3.44 0.72
N THR A 51 -7.43 -2.81 -0.16
CA THR A 51 -8.86 -3.09 -0.30
C THR A 51 -9.11 -4.34 -1.11
N GLU A 52 -10.31 -4.92 -1.03
CA GLU A 52 -10.72 -6.05 -1.88
C GLU A 52 -10.73 -5.73 -3.39
N HIS A 53 -10.62 -4.46 -3.76
CA HIS A 53 -10.46 -4.03 -5.15
C HIS A 53 -9.00 -3.87 -5.57
N GLY A 54 -8.04 -4.09 -4.67
CA GLY A 54 -6.61 -4.01 -4.94
C GLY A 54 -6.03 -2.60 -4.84
N GLN A 55 -6.74 -1.65 -4.24
CA GLN A 55 -6.20 -0.31 -3.98
C GLN A 55 -5.35 -0.36 -2.71
N ILE A 56 -4.21 0.32 -2.73
CA ILE A 56 -3.29 0.41 -1.58
C ILE A 56 -3.46 1.78 -0.95
N PHE A 57 -3.65 1.79 0.37
CA PHE A 57 -3.73 3.00 1.16
C PHE A 57 -2.72 2.98 2.30
N LYS A 58 -2.23 4.15 2.68
CA LYS A 58 -1.58 4.37 3.97
C LYS A 58 -2.35 5.39 4.79
N PHE A 59 -2.42 5.18 6.09
CA PHE A 59 -3.10 6.06 7.02
C PHE A 59 -2.18 6.42 8.18
N ASP A 60 -1.92 7.71 8.31
CA ASP A 60 -1.24 8.31 9.45
C ASP A 60 -2.26 8.53 10.57
N LYS A 61 -2.04 7.87 11.70
CA LYS A 61 -2.93 7.95 12.87
C LYS A 61 -2.74 9.21 13.72
N THR A 62 -1.59 9.86 13.62
CA THR A 62 -1.27 11.06 14.40
C THR A 62 -1.89 12.27 13.72
N GLU A 63 -1.68 12.40 12.41
CA GLU A 63 -2.17 13.52 11.61
C GLU A 63 -3.60 13.28 11.08
N PHE A 64 -4.12 12.05 11.21
CA PHE A 64 -5.42 11.63 10.68
C PHE A 64 -5.53 11.86 9.16
N VAL A 65 -4.46 11.57 8.42
CA VAL A 65 -4.39 11.75 6.96
C VAL A 65 -4.21 10.40 6.29
N SER A 66 -5.03 10.11 5.28
CA SER A 66 -4.81 8.98 4.37
C SER A 66 -4.30 9.37 2.97
N TYR A 67 -3.54 8.45 2.39
CA TYR A 67 -3.01 8.51 1.04
C TYR A 67 -3.34 7.22 0.29
N GLU A 68 -3.54 7.33 -1.02
CA GLU A 68 -3.68 6.20 -1.94
C GLU A 68 -2.44 6.12 -2.83
N LEU A 69 -2.00 4.89 -3.12
CA LEU A 69 -0.90 4.68 -4.06
C LEU A 69 -1.45 4.72 -5.48
N ASP A 70 -1.03 5.71 -6.25
CA ASP A 70 -1.25 5.73 -7.70
C ASP A 70 -0.41 4.62 -8.32
N LEU A 71 -1.05 3.49 -8.62
CA LEU A 71 -0.37 2.33 -9.20
C LEU A 71 0.14 2.59 -10.62
N GLN A 72 -0.30 3.64 -11.32
CA GLN A 72 0.22 3.99 -12.65
C GLN A 72 1.54 4.76 -12.55
N ASN A 73 1.60 5.74 -11.64
CA ASN A 73 2.76 6.61 -11.49
C ASN A 73 3.69 6.21 -10.34
N MET A 74 3.28 5.24 -9.52
CA MET A 74 3.97 4.77 -8.31
C MET A 74 4.32 5.91 -7.35
N VAL A 75 3.32 6.75 -7.07
CA VAL A 75 3.41 7.87 -6.11
C VAL A 75 2.20 7.87 -5.17
N TRP A 76 2.41 8.29 -3.93
CA TRP A 76 1.32 8.55 -3.01
C TRP A 76 0.59 9.83 -3.36
N PHE A 77 -0.74 9.85 -3.28
CA PHE A 77 -1.52 11.08 -3.31
C PHE A 77 -2.50 11.09 -2.15
N GLN A 78 -2.74 12.26 -1.57
CA GLN A 78 -3.67 12.39 -0.47
C GLN A 78 -5.09 12.02 -0.93
N ASN A 79 -5.72 11.06 -0.26
CA ASN A 79 -7.09 10.65 -0.53
C ASN A 79 -7.78 10.31 0.79
N GLN A 80 -8.69 11.17 1.25
CA GLN A 80 -9.42 11.01 2.51
C GLN A 80 -10.65 10.10 2.41
N ASP A 81 -11.05 9.70 1.20
CA ASP A 81 -12.21 8.80 1.04
C ASP A 81 -11.97 7.44 1.70
N PHE A 82 -10.70 6.99 1.83
CA PHE A 82 -10.37 5.76 2.56
C PHE A 82 -10.86 5.78 4.00
N VAL A 83 -10.62 6.86 4.74
CA VAL A 83 -11.07 7.00 6.14
C VAL A 83 -12.60 6.93 6.17
N ARG A 84 -13.28 7.64 5.26
CA ARG A 84 -14.74 7.58 5.17
C ARG A 84 -15.23 6.16 4.89
N MET A 85 -14.63 5.45 3.95
CA MET A 85 -15.07 4.11 3.54
C MET A 85 -14.72 3.01 4.55
N TYR A 86 -13.60 3.15 5.27
CA TYR A 86 -13.12 2.20 6.28
C TYR A 86 -13.96 2.26 7.56
N PHE A 87 -14.28 3.47 8.03
CA PHE A 87 -15.03 3.65 9.28
C PHE A 87 -16.55 3.59 9.11
N ASP A 88 -17.06 3.66 7.87
CA ASP A 88 -18.50 3.61 7.55
C ASP A 88 -18.94 2.22 7.02
N GLU A 89 -18.11 1.18 7.20
CA GLU A 89 -18.40 -0.27 7.04
C GLU A 89 -18.57 -0.88 5.62
N TYR A 90 -18.46 -0.12 4.52
CA TYR A 90 -18.86 -0.64 3.20
C TYR A 90 -17.83 -1.46 2.41
N MET A 91 -16.53 -1.39 2.72
CA MET A 91 -15.48 -2.03 1.89
C MET A 91 -14.57 -2.95 2.70
N LYS A 92 -14.35 -4.19 2.24
CA LYS A 92 -13.39 -5.09 2.88
C LYS A 92 -11.95 -4.66 2.57
N TYR A 93 -11.09 -4.75 3.57
CA TYR A 93 -9.67 -4.48 3.47
C TYR A 93 -8.86 -5.49 4.30
N THR A 94 -7.56 -5.51 4.10
CA THR A 94 -6.59 -6.21 4.96
C THR A 94 -5.43 -5.27 5.26
N GLU A 95 -4.93 -5.34 6.49
CA GLU A 95 -3.66 -4.70 6.84
C GLU A 95 -2.51 -5.41 6.13
N MET A 96 -1.43 -4.67 5.86
CA MET A 96 -0.23 -5.15 5.17
C MET A 96 1.02 -4.85 6.01
N ASP A 97 1.23 -5.64 7.06
CA ASP A 97 2.26 -5.43 8.09
C ASP A 97 3.69 -5.35 7.57
N THR A 98 3.98 -6.00 6.43
CA THR A 98 5.33 -6.02 5.85
C THR A 98 5.39 -5.37 4.47
N PHE A 99 4.45 -4.46 4.17
CA PHE A 99 4.50 -3.63 2.97
C PHE A 99 5.70 -2.68 3.02
N LEU A 100 6.44 -2.60 1.91
CA LEU A 100 7.60 -1.72 1.79
C LEU A 100 7.18 -0.38 1.16
N ASP A 101 7.11 0.67 1.96
CA ASP A 101 6.87 2.02 1.44
C ASP A 101 8.16 2.63 0.92
N CYS A 102 8.25 2.74 -0.40
CA CYS A 102 9.38 3.32 -1.11
C CYS A 102 8.98 4.41 -2.10
N TYR A 103 7.75 4.92 -1.97
CA TYR A 103 7.14 5.80 -2.95
C TYR A 103 7.12 7.23 -2.43
N LYS A 104 7.33 8.19 -3.34
CA LYS A 104 7.26 9.62 -3.03
C LYS A 104 5.82 10.09 -2.94
N CYS A 105 5.57 11.21 -2.25
CA CYS A 105 4.30 11.90 -2.37
C CYS A 105 4.22 12.71 -3.66
N ARG A 106 3.06 12.73 -4.28
CA ARG A 106 2.77 13.52 -5.47
C ARG A 106 2.94 14.99 -5.13
N GLY A 107 3.86 15.66 -5.81
CA GLY A 107 4.20 17.07 -5.56
C GLY A 107 5.53 17.27 -4.83
N GLU A 108 6.16 16.21 -4.32
CA GLU A 108 7.56 16.23 -3.87
C GLU A 108 8.47 16.08 -5.11
N MET A 109 8.88 17.22 -5.68
CA MET A 109 9.98 17.31 -6.64
C MET A 109 11.26 17.75 -5.93
#